data_AF-A0A955X4Y1-F1
#
_entry.id   AF-A0A955X4Y1-F1
#
_cell.length_a   1.000
_cell.length_b   1.000
_cell.length_c   1.000
_cell.angle_alpha   90.00
_cell.angle_beta   90.00
_cell.angle_gamma   90.00
#
_symmetry.space_group_name_H-M   'P 1'
#
loop_
_entity.id
_entity.type
_entity.pdbx_description
1 polymer ?
#
loop_
_entity_poly.entity_id
_entity_poly.type
_entity_poly.pdbx_seq_one_letter_code
_entity_poly.pdbx_strand_id
1 'polypeptide(L)'
;MAGLRPSGPQVGIGAHQHKVALGQVDSRGAESAAIDRAAGVHLLKVLGDQTLAANAANPKHLAKMAEAAEIIGTIDRMPGNLNSVATFRPKQAFALYEHCFPNPDEREPVADIRARLKEYPNGAHEDGGGFHALAITDKKGSVIGYTQGSTVPSEAGLFYYWQYGCVADGDYMKSAYAKDANPREHGVMSTIHGVNAATLNATADQVQKPALGIVWESEPRGLGDDPSSIQFTDTRLQIHNRAGGRIMMGVAADGELINLHLQPRLTADSEPIALHMMYRPLQYEEGEERQRGEMKKADAESMMLAWLNNFRVEGFAEKDVKEAEGEVQARLARCEKIVLLPADQVPDVVTLAATDKILEQQVLDMYGVGSLAEARAFYQQAMQG
;
A
#
# COMPACT_ATOMS: atom_id res chain seq x y z
N MET A 1 -25.05 27.11 53.95
CA MET A 1 -23.70 26.51 54.07
C MET A 1 -23.04 26.57 52.71
N ALA A 2 -22.02 27.41 52.59
CA ALA A 2 -21.21 27.58 51.39
C ALA A 2 -20.21 26.43 51.28
N GLY A 3 -20.14 25.77 50.12
CA GLY A 3 -19.14 24.76 49.79
C GLY A 3 -18.33 25.22 48.58
N LEU A 4 -17.18 25.84 48.85
CA LEU A 4 -16.16 26.20 47.87
C LEU A 4 -15.50 24.91 47.33
N ARG A 5 -15.42 24.75 46.01
CA ARG A 5 -14.49 23.82 45.36
C ARG A 5 -13.29 24.60 44.84
N PRO A 6 -12.05 24.11 44.98
CA PRO A 6 -10.87 24.78 44.46
C PRO A 6 -10.77 24.56 42.95
N SER A 7 -10.58 25.66 42.22
CA SER A 7 -10.21 25.68 40.81
C SER A 7 -8.75 25.22 40.65
N GLY A 8 -8.55 24.07 40.01
CA GLY A 8 -7.22 23.66 39.53
C GLY A 8 -6.78 24.51 38.31
N PRO A 9 -5.47 24.59 38.04
CA PRO A 9 -4.95 25.41 36.95
C PRO A 9 -5.38 24.84 35.59
N GLN A 10 -5.99 25.69 34.75
CA GLN A 10 -6.18 25.41 33.33
C GLN A 10 -4.79 25.42 32.67
N VAL A 11 -4.32 24.24 32.30
CA VAL A 11 -3.16 24.09 31.40
C VAL A 11 -3.65 24.44 30.00
N GLY A 12 -3.39 25.68 29.58
CA GLY A 12 -3.56 26.08 28.19
C GLY A 12 -2.61 25.29 27.32
N ILE A 13 -3.14 24.33 26.56
CA ILE A 13 -2.40 23.67 25.48
C ILE A 13 -2.24 24.73 24.39
N GLY A 14 -1.09 25.41 24.39
CA GLY A 14 -0.70 26.32 23.33
C GLY A 14 -0.59 25.53 22.03
N ALA A 15 -1.46 25.82 21.07
CA ALA A 15 -1.33 25.34 19.70
C ALA A 15 -0.07 25.95 19.09
N HIS A 16 1.05 25.23 19.16
CA HIS A 16 2.24 25.58 18.41
C HIS A 16 1.97 25.32 16.93
N GLN A 17 1.66 26.38 16.18
CA GLN A 17 1.66 26.36 14.72
C GLN A 17 3.10 26.20 14.22
N HIS A 18 3.49 24.98 13.89
CA HIS A 18 4.69 24.72 13.10
C HIS A 18 4.40 25.02 11.63
N LYS A 19 4.78 26.20 11.15
CA LYS A 19 4.80 26.49 9.71
C LYS A 19 5.95 25.74 9.07
N VAL A 20 5.66 24.71 8.29
CA VAL A 20 6.65 24.09 7.40
C VAL A 20 6.71 24.92 6.12
N ALA A 21 7.88 25.47 5.81
CA ALA A 21 8.12 26.18 4.56
C ALA A 21 8.28 25.17 3.42
N LEU A 22 7.16 24.68 2.87
CA LEU A 22 7.21 24.04 1.56
C LEU A 22 7.72 25.08 0.56
N GLY A 23 8.79 24.73 -0.16
CA GLY A 23 9.32 25.56 -1.24
C GLY A 23 8.19 25.98 -2.17
N GLN A 24 8.22 27.24 -2.62
CA GLN A 24 7.23 27.81 -3.52
C GLN A 24 7.03 26.87 -4.73
N VAL A 25 5.87 26.21 -4.81
CA VAL A 25 5.50 25.38 -5.95
C VAL A 25 5.01 26.31 -7.04
N ASP A 26 5.92 26.68 -7.94
CA ASP A 26 5.62 27.54 -9.08
C ASP A 26 5.02 26.67 -10.19
N SER A 27 3.69 26.61 -10.27
CA SER A 27 2.98 25.85 -11.30
C SER A 27 3.00 26.61 -12.63
N ARG A 28 4.14 26.61 -13.33
CA ARG A 28 4.24 27.09 -14.71
C ARG A 28 4.78 26.00 -15.62
N GLY A 29 3.87 25.13 -16.05
CA GLY A 29 4.09 24.12 -17.08
C GLY A 29 2.79 23.85 -17.83
N ALA A 30 2.88 23.71 -19.14
CA ALA A 30 1.77 23.50 -20.08
C ALA A 30 0.87 22.33 -19.67
N GLU A 31 -0.44 22.49 -19.89
CA GLU A 31 -1.50 21.47 -19.91
C GLU A 31 -1.17 20.12 -19.25
N SER A 32 -0.91 20.10 -17.94
CA SER A 32 -0.99 18.84 -17.21
C SER A 32 -2.45 18.37 -17.26
N ALA A 33 -2.70 17.07 -17.38
CA ALA A 33 -4.06 16.54 -17.39
C ALA A 33 -4.81 16.99 -16.11
N ALA A 34 -6.14 17.09 -16.14
CA ALA A 34 -6.93 17.55 -14.99
C ALA A 34 -6.59 16.80 -13.69
N ILE A 35 -6.25 15.51 -13.82
CA ILE A 35 -5.76 14.65 -12.75
C ILE A 35 -4.45 15.13 -12.12
N ASP A 36 -3.49 15.63 -12.88
CA ASP A 36 -2.19 16.09 -12.37
C ASP A 36 -2.36 17.36 -11.54
N ARG A 37 -3.24 18.29 -11.97
CA ARG A 37 -3.58 19.48 -11.17
C ARG A 37 -4.28 19.10 -9.88
N ALA A 38 -5.27 18.21 -9.94
CA ALA A 38 -6.00 17.76 -8.76
C ALA A 38 -5.08 16.99 -7.80
N ALA A 39 -4.22 16.12 -8.30
CA ALA A 39 -3.24 15.39 -7.51
C ALA A 39 -2.20 16.33 -6.90
N GLY A 40 -1.76 17.39 -7.60
CA GLY A 40 -0.93 18.44 -7.02
C GLY A 40 -1.62 19.18 -5.86
N VAL A 41 -2.89 19.54 -6.00
CA VAL A 41 -3.70 20.13 -4.92
C VAL A 41 -3.83 19.17 -3.73
N HIS A 42 -4.16 17.91 -3.98
CA HIS A 42 -4.27 16.90 -2.92
C HIS A 42 -2.94 16.60 -2.26
N LEU A 43 -1.84 16.60 -3.01
CA LEU A 43 -0.50 16.45 -2.48
C LEU A 43 -0.12 17.64 -1.59
N LEU A 44 -0.42 18.88 -2.01
CA LEU A 44 -0.23 20.06 -1.16
C LEU A 44 -1.06 20.01 0.12
N LYS A 45 -2.30 19.50 0.04
CA LYS A 45 -3.13 19.25 1.23
C LYS A 45 -2.48 18.21 2.15
N VAL A 46 -1.96 17.12 1.59
CA VAL A 46 -1.34 16.01 2.30
C VAL A 46 0.03 16.38 2.89
N LEU A 47 0.81 17.22 2.21
CA LEU A 47 2.13 17.68 2.66
C LEU A 47 2.07 18.96 3.51
N GLY A 48 0.99 19.73 3.43
CA GLY A 48 0.80 21.00 4.16
C GLY A 48 -0.14 20.91 5.37
N ASP A 49 -0.12 21.93 6.21
CA ASP A 49 -0.80 21.97 7.52
C ASP A 49 -2.33 21.79 7.47
N GLN A 50 -2.96 22.08 6.33
CA GLN A 50 -4.43 22.19 6.22
C GLN A 50 -5.18 20.85 6.34
N THR A 51 -4.54 19.69 6.08
CA THR A 51 -5.22 18.39 6.17
C THR A 51 -4.41 17.25 6.77
N LEU A 52 -3.17 17.51 7.20
CA LEU A 52 -2.33 16.51 7.86
C LEU A 52 -3.08 15.83 9.02
N ALA A 53 -3.82 16.55 9.86
CA ALA A 53 -4.60 15.97 10.95
C ALA A 53 -5.84 15.16 10.51
N ALA A 54 -6.47 15.50 9.38
CA ALA A 54 -7.70 14.87 8.89
C ALA A 54 -7.43 13.60 8.06
N ASN A 55 -6.27 13.53 7.40
CA ASN A 55 -5.85 12.41 6.54
C ASN A 55 -4.79 11.51 7.19
N ALA A 56 -4.27 11.89 8.37
CA ALA A 56 -3.34 11.04 9.09
C ALA A 56 -4.04 9.88 9.74
N ALA A 57 -3.69 8.69 9.27
CA ALA A 57 -3.93 7.50 10.07
C ALA A 57 -3.06 7.49 11.36
N ASN A 58 -1.95 8.22 11.38
CA ASN A 58 -0.98 8.19 12.48
C ASN A 58 -0.13 9.48 12.52
N PRO A 59 -0.09 10.23 13.64
CA PRO A 59 0.76 11.42 13.81
C PRO A 59 2.25 11.17 13.53
N LYS A 60 2.76 9.94 13.75
CA LYS A 60 4.15 9.58 13.41
C LYS A 60 4.40 9.57 11.90
N HIS A 61 3.40 9.20 11.10
CA HIS A 61 3.50 9.23 9.63
C HIS A 61 3.65 10.66 9.13
N LEU A 62 2.95 11.61 9.75
CA LEU A 62 3.04 13.03 9.41
C LEU A 62 4.40 13.62 9.72
N ALA A 63 4.94 13.33 10.90
CA ALA A 63 6.29 13.79 11.27
C ALA A 63 7.33 13.30 10.24
N LYS A 64 7.21 12.05 9.78
CA LYS A 64 8.07 11.51 8.73
C LYS A 64 7.88 12.16 7.36
N MET A 65 6.67 12.55 7.00
CA MET A 65 6.44 13.30 5.76
C MET A 65 7.04 14.72 5.83
N ALA A 66 6.99 15.37 6.99
CA ALA A 66 7.64 16.66 7.21
C ALA A 66 9.18 16.53 7.10
N GLU A 67 9.78 15.48 7.66
CA GLU A 67 11.20 15.17 7.46
C GLU A 67 11.54 14.96 5.96
N ALA A 68 10.67 14.28 5.22
CA ALA A 68 10.87 14.02 3.80
C ALA A 68 10.83 15.29 2.95
N ALA A 69 9.98 16.27 3.30
CA ALA A 69 9.87 17.55 2.61
C ALA A 69 11.18 18.35 2.62
N GLU A 70 12.09 18.10 3.58
CA GLU A 70 13.39 18.75 3.62
C GLU A 70 14.36 18.24 2.55
N ILE A 71 14.17 17.02 2.05
CA ILE A 71 15.07 16.42 1.06
C ILE A 71 14.44 16.27 -0.32
N ILE A 72 13.12 16.09 -0.40
CA ILE A 72 12.39 15.91 -1.66
C ILE A 72 12.41 17.21 -2.46
N GLY A 73 12.74 17.08 -3.75
CA GLY A 73 12.69 18.14 -4.74
C GLY A 73 11.41 18.06 -5.57
N THR A 74 11.25 16.97 -6.33
CA THR A 74 10.09 16.79 -7.22
C THR A 74 9.45 15.41 -7.06
N ILE A 75 8.18 15.32 -7.45
CA ILE A 75 7.44 14.07 -7.61
C ILE A 75 6.88 14.07 -9.03
N ASP A 76 7.37 13.15 -9.86
CA ASP A 76 7.03 13.05 -11.27
C ASP A 76 6.13 11.83 -11.51
N ARG A 77 5.06 11.98 -12.30
CA ARG A 77 4.17 10.89 -12.74
C ARG A 77 4.54 10.40 -14.13
N MET A 78 4.36 9.12 -14.41
CA MET A 78 4.58 8.55 -15.73
C MET A 78 3.23 8.25 -16.42
N PRO A 79 3.10 8.56 -17.73
CA PRO A 79 3.67 9.74 -18.37
C PRO A 79 3.00 11.00 -17.78
N GLY A 80 3.76 12.05 -17.49
CA GLY A 80 3.20 13.29 -16.93
C GLY A 80 4.12 14.01 -15.95
N ASN A 81 3.59 15.00 -15.23
CA ASN A 81 4.29 15.63 -14.11
C ASN A 81 3.29 16.22 -13.13
N LEU A 82 3.39 15.88 -11.84
CA LEU A 82 2.51 16.44 -10.81
C LEU A 82 2.87 17.90 -10.44
N ASN A 83 4.09 18.38 -10.70
CA ASN A 83 4.63 19.66 -10.19
C ASN A 83 5.68 20.40 -11.09
N SER A 84 5.67 20.26 -12.41
CA SER A 84 6.80 20.63 -13.32
C SER A 84 7.42 22.05 -13.20
N VAL A 85 8.76 22.09 -13.19
CA VAL A 85 9.58 22.80 -14.20
C VAL A 85 10.71 21.86 -14.69
N ALA A 86 10.45 21.08 -15.74
CA ALA A 86 11.38 20.33 -16.60
C ALA A 86 12.58 19.54 -15.95
N THR A 87 12.46 18.21 -15.81
CA THR A 87 13.54 17.18 -15.99
C THR A 87 13.07 15.78 -15.55
N PHE A 88 12.11 15.16 -16.25
CA PHE A 88 11.71 13.78 -15.95
C PHE A 88 12.82 12.76 -16.29
N ARG A 89 13.06 11.76 -15.43
CA ARG A 89 14.17 10.79 -15.56
C ARG A 89 13.73 9.32 -15.46
N PRO A 90 12.92 8.82 -16.42
CA PRO A 90 12.36 7.45 -16.36
C PRO A 90 13.45 6.37 -16.31
N LYS A 91 14.60 6.60 -16.98
CA LYS A 91 15.74 5.67 -16.91
C LYS A 91 16.27 5.48 -15.49
N GLN A 92 16.36 6.55 -14.71
CA GLN A 92 16.87 6.49 -13.33
C GLN A 92 15.83 5.88 -12.39
N ALA A 93 14.54 6.19 -12.61
CA ALA A 93 13.45 5.59 -11.86
C ALA A 93 13.38 4.07 -12.04
N PHE A 94 13.46 3.59 -13.29
CA PHE A 94 13.53 2.16 -13.53
C PHE A 94 14.81 1.55 -12.94
N ALA A 95 15.97 2.21 -13.05
CA ALA A 95 17.19 1.71 -12.42
C ALA A 95 17.08 1.57 -10.89
N LEU A 96 16.39 2.50 -10.21
CA LEU A 96 16.09 2.35 -8.79
C LEU A 96 15.14 1.18 -8.53
N TYR A 97 14.10 1.04 -9.35
CA TYR A 97 13.18 -0.09 -9.28
C TYR A 97 13.92 -1.44 -9.39
N GLU A 98 14.80 -1.63 -10.38
CA GLU A 98 15.56 -2.89 -10.51
C GLU A 98 16.58 -3.09 -9.39
N HIS A 99 17.12 -2.01 -8.81
CA HIS A 99 17.99 -2.12 -7.63
C HIS A 99 17.23 -2.62 -6.41
N CYS A 100 16.01 -2.10 -6.19
CA CYS A 100 15.21 -2.48 -5.03
C CYS A 100 14.51 -3.84 -5.18
N PHE A 101 14.27 -4.26 -6.42
CA PHE A 101 13.70 -5.56 -6.74
C PHE A 101 14.68 -6.28 -7.68
N PRO A 102 15.78 -6.86 -7.16
CA PRO A 102 16.81 -7.46 -8.00
C PRO A 102 16.39 -8.82 -8.57
N ASN A 103 15.46 -9.51 -7.91
CA ASN A 103 14.92 -10.78 -8.40
C ASN A 103 13.92 -10.50 -9.56
N PRO A 104 14.20 -10.91 -10.80
CA PRO A 104 13.29 -10.70 -11.92
C PRO A 104 11.96 -11.45 -11.77
N ASP A 105 11.92 -12.52 -10.96
CA ASP A 105 10.70 -13.31 -10.75
C ASP A 105 9.76 -12.66 -9.72
N GLU A 106 10.24 -11.70 -8.93
CA GLU A 106 9.48 -10.96 -7.92
C GLU A 106 9.09 -9.54 -8.39
N ARG A 107 9.36 -9.20 -9.65
CA ARG A 107 9.14 -7.85 -10.17
C ARG A 107 8.47 -7.89 -11.54
N GLU A 108 7.57 -6.94 -11.77
CA GLU A 108 7.03 -6.73 -13.11
C GLU A 108 8.14 -6.30 -14.09
N PRO A 109 8.19 -6.88 -15.29
CA PRO A 109 9.10 -6.45 -16.34
C PRO A 109 8.94 -4.96 -16.70
N VAL A 110 10.05 -4.25 -16.82
CA VAL A 110 10.06 -2.82 -17.21
C VAL A 110 9.39 -2.58 -18.57
N ALA A 111 9.41 -3.56 -19.47
CA ALA A 111 8.73 -3.49 -20.76
C ALA A 111 7.21 -3.37 -20.60
N ASP A 112 6.63 -4.12 -19.65
CA ASP A 112 5.20 -4.19 -19.40
C ASP A 112 4.72 -2.90 -18.71
N ILE A 113 5.48 -2.44 -17.70
CA ILE A 113 5.25 -1.12 -17.07
C ILE A 113 5.21 -0.03 -18.16
N ARG A 114 6.17 -0.03 -19.09
CA ARG A 114 6.21 0.94 -20.19
C ARG A 114 5.05 0.78 -21.17
N ALA A 115 4.59 -0.44 -21.42
CA ALA A 115 3.45 -0.68 -22.29
C ALA A 115 2.18 -0.09 -21.67
N ARG A 116 1.92 -0.39 -20.39
CA ARG A 116 0.78 0.15 -19.64
C ARG A 116 0.83 1.68 -19.61
N LEU A 117 1.97 2.28 -19.30
CA LEU A 117 2.13 3.75 -19.31
C LEU A 117 1.79 4.42 -20.66
N LYS A 118 1.92 3.72 -21.79
CA LYS A 118 1.52 4.26 -23.11
C LYS A 118 0.01 4.24 -23.34
N GLU A 119 -0.74 3.43 -22.59
CA GLU A 119 -2.20 3.33 -22.67
C GLU A 119 -2.91 4.40 -21.81
N TYR A 120 -2.22 4.94 -20.80
CA TYR A 120 -2.75 5.96 -19.87
C TYR A 120 -2.26 7.42 -20.04
N PRO A 121 -1.84 7.92 -21.22
CA PRO A 121 -1.42 9.31 -21.36
C PRO A 121 -2.58 10.30 -21.20
N ASN A 122 -3.83 9.84 -21.27
CA ASN A 122 -5.03 10.68 -21.28
C ASN A 122 -5.71 10.82 -19.91
N GLY A 123 -5.09 10.31 -18.83
CA GLY A 123 -5.70 10.28 -17.49
C GLY A 123 -6.43 8.97 -17.19
N ALA A 124 -7.23 8.97 -16.14
CA ALA A 124 -8.05 7.82 -15.76
C ALA A 124 -9.18 7.58 -16.78
N HIS A 125 -9.62 6.32 -16.89
CA HIS A 125 -10.83 5.94 -17.62
C HIS A 125 -12.08 6.61 -17.02
N GLU A 126 -13.20 6.57 -17.75
CA GLU A 126 -14.47 7.18 -17.31
C GLU A 126 -14.96 6.64 -15.96
N ASP A 127 -14.68 5.38 -15.66
CA ASP A 127 -15.00 4.74 -14.39
C ASP A 127 -14.00 5.06 -13.26
N GLY A 128 -12.89 5.71 -13.60
CA GLY A 128 -11.80 6.06 -12.71
C GLY A 128 -10.64 5.06 -12.69
N GLY A 129 -10.70 3.99 -13.50
CA GLY A 129 -9.59 3.03 -13.60
C GLY A 129 -8.34 3.65 -14.23
N GLY A 130 -7.16 3.36 -13.69
CA GLY A 130 -5.92 3.87 -14.29
C GLY A 130 -4.63 3.34 -13.67
N PHE A 131 -3.62 3.08 -14.50
CA PHE A 131 -2.28 2.76 -14.03
C PHE A 131 -1.45 4.02 -13.75
N HIS A 132 -0.61 3.96 -12.72
CA HIS A 132 0.22 5.04 -12.25
C HIS A 132 1.62 4.53 -11.92
N ALA A 133 2.64 5.23 -12.40
CA ALA A 133 4.00 5.12 -11.86
C ALA A 133 4.52 6.50 -11.51
N LEU A 134 5.28 6.61 -10.42
CA LEU A 134 5.77 7.86 -9.87
C LEU A 134 7.24 7.71 -9.51
N ALA A 135 8.03 8.74 -9.81
CA ALA A 135 9.40 8.89 -9.36
C ALA A 135 9.51 10.07 -8.41
N ILE A 136 10.20 9.89 -7.28
CA ILE A 136 10.47 10.92 -6.29
C ILE A 136 11.94 11.29 -6.39
N THR A 137 12.23 12.58 -6.55
CA THR A 137 13.60 13.08 -6.63
C THR A 137 13.97 13.92 -5.40
N ASP A 138 15.25 13.98 -5.08
CA ASP A 138 15.77 14.96 -4.13
C ASP A 138 15.87 16.37 -4.75
N LYS A 139 16.15 17.39 -3.93
CA LYS A 139 16.34 18.79 -4.39
C LYS A 139 17.44 18.98 -5.46
N LYS A 140 18.28 17.97 -5.71
CA LYS A 140 19.33 17.96 -6.73
C LYS A 140 18.94 17.09 -7.95
N GLY A 141 17.71 16.57 -7.99
CA GLY A 141 17.17 15.76 -9.07
C GLY A 141 17.62 14.30 -9.09
N SER A 142 18.26 13.77 -8.03
CA SER A 142 18.53 12.33 -7.93
C SER A 142 17.24 11.59 -7.59
N VAL A 143 16.93 10.50 -8.29
CA VAL A 143 15.77 9.67 -7.94
C VAL A 143 16.06 8.92 -6.63
N ILE A 144 15.22 9.18 -5.63
CA ILE A 144 15.33 8.63 -4.27
C ILE A 144 14.13 7.76 -3.89
N GLY A 145 13.07 7.75 -4.68
CA GLY A 145 11.92 6.88 -4.48
C GLY A 145 11.22 6.54 -5.80
N TYR A 146 10.55 5.39 -5.81
CA TYR A 146 9.72 4.91 -6.90
C TYR A 146 8.45 4.28 -6.32
N THR A 147 7.32 4.46 -6.99
CA THR A 147 6.08 3.73 -6.66
C THR A 147 5.25 3.53 -7.92
N GLN A 148 4.53 2.42 -7.99
CA GLN A 148 3.52 2.17 -9.01
C GLN A 148 2.30 1.46 -8.43
N GLY A 149 1.18 1.59 -9.12
CA GLY A 149 -0.08 0.98 -8.76
C GLY A 149 -1.20 1.48 -9.64
N SER A 150 -2.42 1.02 -9.34
CA SER A 150 -3.61 1.34 -10.11
C SER A 150 -4.68 1.99 -9.24
N THR A 151 -5.37 2.99 -9.78
CA THR A 151 -6.71 3.31 -9.30
C THR A 151 -7.67 2.28 -9.85
N VAL A 152 -8.44 1.63 -8.98
CA VAL A 152 -9.31 0.51 -9.32
C VAL A 152 -10.74 0.85 -8.92
N PRO A 153 -11.68 0.86 -9.87
CA PRO A 153 -13.09 1.11 -9.59
C PRO A 153 -13.76 -0.14 -9.01
N SER A 154 -14.56 0.06 -7.98
CA SER A 154 -15.50 -0.92 -7.42
C SER A 154 -16.90 -0.33 -7.38
N GLU A 155 -17.89 -1.13 -6.98
CA GLU A 155 -19.26 -0.64 -6.75
C GLU A 155 -19.32 0.32 -5.55
N ALA A 156 -18.45 0.12 -4.55
CA ALA A 156 -18.38 0.97 -3.36
C ALA A 156 -17.65 2.31 -3.61
N GLY A 157 -16.78 2.40 -4.62
CA GLY A 157 -15.98 3.60 -4.90
C GLY A 157 -14.73 3.34 -5.72
N LEU A 158 -13.65 4.06 -5.44
CA LEU A 158 -12.31 3.76 -5.95
C LEU A 158 -11.37 3.43 -4.80
N PHE A 159 -10.45 2.50 -5.04
CA PHE A 159 -9.29 2.30 -4.18
C PHE A 159 -8.00 2.36 -5.01
N TYR A 160 -6.87 2.52 -4.33
CA TYR A 160 -5.55 2.48 -4.96
C TYR A 160 -4.91 1.14 -4.66
N TYR A 161 -4.76 0.27 -5.66
CA TYR A 161 -3.97 -0.94 -5.55
C TYR A 161 -2.48 -0.60 -5.72
N TRP A 162 -1.74 -0.61 -4.61
CA TRP A 162 -0.32 -0.33 -4.56
C TRP A 162 0.48 -1.60 -4.81
N GLN A 163 1.08 -1.70 -6.00
CA GLN A 163 1.76 -2.90 -6.48
C GLN A 163 3.22 -2.92 -6.03
N TYR A 164 3.94 -1.83 -6.27
CA TYR A 164 5.36 -1.72 -5.90
C TYR A 164 5.68 -0.33 -5.37
N GLY A 165 6.56 -0.27 -4.37
CA GLY A 165 7.16 0.99 -3.98
C GLY A 165 8.47 0.78 -3.22
N CYS A 166 9.43 1.64 -3.48
CA CYS A 166 10.76 1.53 -2.91
C CYS A 166 11.43 2.89 -2.72
N VAL A 167 12.45 2.89 -1.87
CA VAL A 167 13.26 4.05 -1.51
C VAL A 167 14.72 3.66 -1.64
N ALA A 168 15.51 4.52 -2.26
CA ALA A 168 16.95 4.33 -2.41
C ALA A 168 17.63 4.16 -1.04
N ASP A 169 18.50 3.16 -0.92
CA ASP A 169 19.43 3.02 0.21
C ASP A 169 20.74 3.80 -0.04
N GLY A 170 21.59 3.84 0.99
CA GLY A 170 22.90 4.49 0.90
C GLY A 170 23.80 3.91 -0.19
N ASP A 171 23.75 2.60 -0.44
CA ASP A 171 24.57 1.95 -1.46
C ASP A 171 24.16 2.35 -2.87
N TYR A 172 22.86 2.44 -3.14
CA TYR A 172 22.34 3.00 -4.39
C TYR A 172 22.74 4.47 -4.53
N MET A 173 22.56 5.28 -3.49
CA MET A 173 22.90 6.71 -3.54
C MET A 173 24.39 6.95 -3.79
N LYS A 174 25.25 6.14 -3.20
CA LYS A 174 26.70 6.20 -3.38
C LYS A 174 27.11 5.75 -4.78
N SER A 175 26.58 4.62 -5.26
CA SER A 175 26.94 4.06 -6.57
C SER A 175 26.36 4.86 -7.74
N ALA A 176 25.09 5.25 -7.68
CA ALA A 176 24.40 5.93 -8.77
C ALA A 176 24.68 7.45 -8.81
N TYR A 177 24.97 8.07 -7.66
CA TYR A 177 25.06 9.54 -7.56
C TYR A 177 26.29 10.06 -6.79
N ALA A 178 27.19 9.20 -6.29
CA ALA A 178 28.32 9.59 -5.44
C ALA A 178 27.90 10.41 -4.21
N LYS A 179 26.74 10.07 -3.63
CA LYS A 179 26.17 10.74 -2.45
C LYS A 179 26.25 9.84 -1.23
N ASP A 180 26.70 10.40 -0.11
CA ASP A 180 26.60 9.78 1.20
C ASP A 180 25.29 10.22 1.87
N ALA A 181 24.20 9.55 1.50
CA ALA A 181 22.85 9.86 1.97
C ALA A 181 21.99 8.60 1.96
N ASN A 182 21.12 8.44 2.96
CA ASN A 182 20.18 7.33 3.04
C ASN A 182 18.73 7.83 3.10
N PRO A 183 18.05 8.00 1.95
CA PRO A 183 16.67 8.48 1.89
C PRO A 183 15.66 7.65 2.72
N ARG A 184 15.95 6.37 3.01
CA ARG A 184 15.11 5.52 3.87
C ARG A 184 14.95 6.06 5.28
N GLU A 185 15.92 6.84 5.78
CA GLU A 185 15.89 7.43 7.13
C GLU A 185 15.06 8.71 7.22
N HIS A 186 14.69 9.29 6.08
CA HIS A 186 14.05 10.61 5.97
C HIS A 186 12.57 10.54 5.55
N GLY A 187 11.87 9.44 5.86
CA GLY A 187 10.42 9.38 5.68
C GLY A 187 9.91 9.39 4.23
N VAL A 188 10.76 9.14 3.23
CA VAL A 188 10.36 9.10 1.81
C VAL A 188 9.26 8.07 1.55
N MET A 189 9.29 6.93 2.24
CA MET A 189 8.21 5.92 2.15
C MET A 189 6.86 6.49 2.63
N SER A 190 6.87 7.34 3.66
CA SER A 190 5.65 8.01 4.12
C SER A 190 5.10 8.96 3.05
N THR A 191 5.98 9.59 2.27
CA THR A 191 5.60 10.42 1.12
C THR A 191 5.01 9.58 -0.02
N ILE A 192 5.58 8.41 -0.33
CA ILE A 192 5.01 7.48 -1.34
C ILE A 192 3.54 7.20 -1.04
N HIS A 193 3.21 6.81 0.19
CA HIS A 193 1.82 6.59 0.60
C HIS A 193 0.95 7.85 0.45
N GLY A 194 1.50 9.03 0.78
CA GLY A 194 0.80 10.30 0.64
C GLY A 194 0.47 10.63 -0.82
N VAL A 195 1.39 10.37 -1.74
CA VAL A 195 1.17 10.61 -3.18
C VAL A 195 0.17 9.60 -3.75
N ASN A 196 0.21 8.33 -3.33
CA ASN A 196 -0.78 7.34 -3.76
C ASN A 196 -2.18 7.73 -3.29
N ALA A 197 -2.33 8.19 -2.05
CA ALA A 197 -3.57 8.76 -1.53
C ALA A 197 -4.03 10.01 -2.28
N ALA A 198 -3.11 10.95 -2.57
CA ALA A 198 -3.42 12.15 -3.35
C ALA A 198 -3.88 11.80 -4.77
N THR A 199 -3.23 10.82 -5.41
CA THR A 199 -3.60 10.31 -6.72
C THR A 199 -5.01 9.72 -6.69
N LEU A 200 -5.32 8.88 -5.70
CA LEU A 200 -6.65 8.31 -5.54
C LEU A 200 -7.74 9.38 -5.36
N ASN A 201 -7.55 10.33 -4.44
CA ASN A 201 -8.51 11.41 -4.22
C ASN A 201 -8.73 12.25 -5.48
N ALA A 202 -7.65 12.56 -6.21
CA ALA A 202 -7.75 13.32 -7.46
C ALA A 202 -8.60 12.58 -8.50
N THR A 203 -8.36 11.28 -8.68
CA THR A 203 -9.15 10.46 -9.61
C THR A 203 -10.60 10.35 -9.15
N ALA A 204 -10.82 10.09 -7.87
CA ALA A 204 -12.15 9.94 -7.27
C ALA A 204 -12.99 11.23 -7.42
N ASP A 205 -12.41 12.40 -7.17
CA ASP A 205 -13.05 13.70 -7.39
C ASP A 205 -13.41 13.92 -8.87
N GLN A 206 -12.50 13.54 -9.78
CA GLN A 206 -12.71 13.69 -11.22
C GLN A 206 -13.90 12.87 -11.72
N VAL A 207 -14.09 11.64 -11.20
CA VAL A 207 -15.18 10.74 -11.60
C VAL A 207 -16.35 10.71 -10.62
N GLN A 208 -16.36 11.61 -9.63
CA GLN A 208 -17.41 11.78 -8.63
C GLN A 208 -17.77 10.50 -7.86
N LYS A 209 -16.75 9.74 -7.46
CA LYS A 209 -16.90 8.52 -6.66
C LYS A 209 -16.19 8.65 -5.30
N PRO A 210 -16.59 7.88 -4.28
CA PRO A 210 -15.88 7.83 -3.00
C PRO A 210 -14.45 7.28 -3.15
N ALA A 211 -13.50 7.86 -2.42
CA ALA A 211 -12.14 7.36 -2.31
C ALA A 211 -12.02 6.45 -1.07
N LEU A 212 -11.94 5.13 -1.28
CA LEU A 212 -12.04 4.12 -0.23
C LEU A 212 -10.76 3.95 0.58
N GLY A 213 -9.60 3.88 -0.08
CA GLY A 213 -8.35 3.52 0.59
C GLY A 213 -7.26 3.03 -0.34
N ILE A 214 -6.14 2.67 0.25
CA ILE A 214 -5.01 2.01 -0.41
C ILE A 214 -5.04 0.54 -0.04
N VAL A 215 -4.82 -0.32 -1.03
CA VAL A 215 -4.79 -1.78 -0.91
C VAL A 215 -3.45 -2.28 -1.42
N TRP A 216 -2.87 -3.29 -0.79
CA TRP A 216 -1.67 -3.99 -1.27
C TRP A 216 -1.60 -5.39 -0.69
N GLU A 217 -0.65 -6.20 -1.16
CA GLU A 217 -0.47 -7.57 -0.71
C GLU A 217 0.73 -7.69 0.23
N SER A 218 0.67 -8.63 1.17
CA SER A 218 1.80 -8.98 2.02
C SER A 218 1.75 -10.46 2.40
N GLU A 219 2.91 -11.07 2.59
CA GLU A 219 3.00 -12.45 3.05
C GLU A 219 2.40 -12.62 4.46
N PRO A 220 1.69 -13.73 4.74
CA PRO A 220 1.30 -14.10 6.09
C PRO A 220 2.51 -14.29 7.00
N ARG A 221 2.29 -14.07 8.30
CA ARG A 221 3.36 -14.23 9.30
C ARG A 221 3.90 -15.65 9.30
N GLY A 222 5.14 -15.80 8.89
CA GLY A 222 5.88 -17.05 8.80
C GLY A 222 5.87 -17.71 7.42
N LEU A 223 5.32 -17.08 6.38
CA LEU A 223 5.36 -17.63 5.03
C LEU A 223 6.74 -17.36 4.39
N GLY A 224 7.67 -18.30 4.53
CA GLY A 224 9.03 -18.24 3.97
C GLY A 224 9.65 -19.64 3.88
N ASP A 225 10.63 -19.82 3.01
CA ASP A 225 11.31 -21.09 2.74
C ASP A 225 12.54 -21.32 3.63
N ASP A 226 13.04 -20.28 4.29
CA ASP A 226 14.13 -20.34 5.25
C ASP A 226 13.85 -19.53 6.53
N PRO A 227 14.59 -19.77 7.65
CA PRO A 227 14.36 -19.06 8.91
C PRO A 227 14.44 -17.52 8.82
N SER A 228 15.36 -16.98 8.03
CA SER A 228 15.50 -15.53 7.84
C SER A 228 14.29 -14.96 7.11
N SER A 229 13.83 -15.65 6.06
CA SER A 229 12.62 -15.26 5.31
C SER A 229 11.37 -15.32 6.19
N ILE A 230 11.22 -16.37 7.01
CA ILE A 230 10.14 -16.52 8.00
C ILE A 230 10.11 -15.33 8.97
N GLN A 231 11.24 -14.98 9.58
CA GLN A 231 11.32 -13.85 10.51
C GLN A 231 11.09 -12.50 9.81
N PHE A 232 11.53 -12.38 8.57
CA PHE A 232 11.38 -11.16 7.80
C PHE A 232 9.91 -10.85 7.50
N THR A 233 9.05 -11.85 7.31
CA THR A 233 7.60 -11.61 7.12
C THR A 233 6.96 -10.88 8.30
N ASP A 234 7.33 -11.21 9.55
CA ASP A 234 6.82 -10.50 10.72
C ASP A 234 7.30 -9.04 10.73
N THR A 235 8.59 -8.82 10.44
CA THR A 235 9.15 -7.47 10.31
C THR A 235 8.41 -6.66 9.23
N ARG A 236 8.13 -7.27 8.08
CA ARG A 236 7.42 -6.64 6.96
C ARG A 236 5.99 -6.26 7.35
N LEU A 237 5.24 -7.17 7.97
CA LEU A 237 3.89 -6.88 8.47
C LEU A 237 3.89 -5.76 9.51
N GLN A 238 4.87 -5.71 10.41
CA GLN A 238 5.02 -4.62 11.36
C GLN A 238 5.32 -3.28 10.68
N ILE A 239 6.13 -3.26 9.62
CA ILE A 239 6.37 -2.05 8.81
C ILE A 239 5.06 -1.56 8.19
N HIS A 240 4.28 -2.45 7.59
CA HIS A 240 2.98 -2.10 7.02
C HIS A 240 1.99 -1.60 8.09
N ASN A 241 1.95 -2.25 9.25
CA ASN A 241 1.11 -1.85 10.38
C ASN A 241 1.46 -0.43 10.88
N ARG A 242 2.76 -0.10 10.96
CA ARG A 242 3.25 1.25 11.30
C ARG A 242 2.89 2.29 10.26
N ALA A 243 2.84 1.90 8.98
CA ALA A 243 2.36 2.71 7.87
C ALA A 243 0.81 2.89 7.87
N GLY A 244 0.10 2.31 8.84
CA GLY A 244 -1.36 2.40 8.98
C GLY A 244 -2.13 1.31 8.23
N GLY A 245 -1.42 0.32 7.64
CA GLY A 245 -2.06 -0.84 7.05
C GLY A 245 -2.68 -1.77 8.08
N ARG A 246 -3.76 -2.43 7.70
CA ARG A 246 -4.43 -3.50 8.46
C ARG A 246 -4.69 -4.66 7.54
N ILE A 247 -4.61 -5.87 8.06
CA ILE A 247 -4.90 -7.10 7.32
C ILE A 247 -6.42 -7.28 7.30
N MET A 248 -6.99 -7.41 6.10
CA MET A 248 -8.40 -7.70 5.91
C MET A 248 -8.64 -9.20 6.08
N MET A 249 -9.41 -9.57 7.11
CA MET A 249 -9.78 -10.95 7.42
C MET A 249 -11.29 -11.10 7.48
N GLY A 250 -11.79 -12.25 7.04
CA GLY A 250 -13.13 -12.70 7.33
C GLY A 250 -13.23 -13.28 8.73
N VAL A 251 -14.41 -13.17 9.36
CA VAL A 251 -14.73 -13.91 10.59
C VAL A 251 -15.90 -14.82 10.29
N ALA A 252 -15.73 -16.13 10.46
CA ALA A 252 -16.80 -17.12 10.35
C ALA A 252 -17.72 -17.11 11.58
N ALA A 253 -18.83 -17.85 11.50
CA ALA A 253 -19.83 -17.94 12.57
C ALA A 253 -19.30 -18.54 13.89
N ASP A 254 -18.29 -19.40 13.81
CA ASP A 254 -17.60 -19.98 14.96
C ASP A 254 -16.43 -19.11 15.47
N GLY A 255 -16.20 -17.95 14.86
CA GLY A 255 -15.11 -17.04 15.19
C GLY A 255 -13.79 -17.34 14.47
N GLU A 256 -13.73 -18.33 13.58
CA GLU A 256 -12.55 -18.62 12.76
C GLU A 256 -12.19 -17.40 11.90
N LEU A 257 -10.89 -17.06 11.83
CA LEU A 257 -10.38 -16.03 10.93
C LEU A 257 -10.08 -16.64 9.56
N ILE A 258 -10.67 -16.06 8.51
CA ILE A 258 -10.53 -16.50 7.12
C ILE A 258 -9.66 -15.50 6.37
N ASN A 259 -8.56 -15.98 5.79
CA ASN A 259 -7.76 -15.18 4.86
C ASN A 259 -8.52 -15.01 3.54
N LEU A 260 -8.83 -13.77 3.14
CA LEU A 260 -9.72 -13.52 1.99
C LEU A 260 -9.00 -13.56 0.64
N HIS A 261 -7.68 -13.42 0.64
CA HIS A 261 -6.92 -13.20 -0.58
C HIS A 261 -6.42 -14.49 -1.22
N LEU A 262 -6.52 -14.54 -2.55
CA LEU A 262 -5.87 -15.52 -3.40
C LEU A 262 -5.46 -14.87 -4.72
N GLN A 263 -4.15 -14.81 -4.98
CA GLN A 263 -3.62 -14.30 -6.25
C GLN A 263 -3.81 -15.36 -7.35
N PRO A 264 -4.27 -14.97 -8.55
CA PRO A 264 -4.28 -15.86 -9.70
C PRO A 264 -2.87 -16.40 -10.03
N ARG A 265 -2.81 -17.57 -10.67
CA ARG A 265 -1.56 -18.15 -11.18
C ARG A 265 -0.88 -17.15 -12.12
N LEU A 266 0.43 -16.93 -11.93
CA LEU A 266 1.24 -16.05 -12.77
C LEU A 266 1.57 -16.71 -14.12
N THR A 267 1.82 -18.01 -14.09
CA THR A 267 2.14 -18.85 -15.24
C THR A 267 1.43 -20.20 -15.16
N ALA A 268 1.40 -20.96 -16.27
CA ALA A 268 0.78 -22.28 -16.31
C ALA A 268 1.41 -23.31 -15.35
N ASP A 269 2.67 -23.08 -14.96
CA ASP A 269 3.45 -23.95 -14.09
C ASP A 269 3.50 -23.45 -12.64
N SER A 270 2.89 -22.29 -12.34
CA SER A 270 2.82 -21.71 -11.00
C SER A 270 1.54 -22.10 -10.27
N GLU A 271 1.61 -22.24 -8.94
CA GLU A 271 0.43 -22.36 -8.07
C GLU A 271 -0.15 -20.99 -7.69
N PRO A 272 -1.45 -20.88 -7.39
CA PRO A 272 -2.03 -19.65 -6.88
C PRO A 272 -1.47 -19.37 -5.49
N ILE A 273 -1.30 -18.08 -5.15
CA ILE A 273 -0.60 -17.68 -3.93
C ILE A 273 -1.59 -17.06 -2.94
N ALA A 274 -1.69 -17.66 -1.76
CA ALA A 274 -2.45 -17.12 -0.65
C ALA A 274 -1.58 -16.13 0.16
N LEU A 275 -1.78 -14.84 -0.08
CA LEU A 275 -1.23 -13.72 0.68
C LEU A 275 -2.28 -13.08 1.59
N HIS A 276 -1.90 -12.06 2.35
CA HIS A 276 -2.83 -11.16 3.03
C HIS A 276 -3.18 -9.95 2.16
N MET A 277 -4.47 -9.61 2.14
CA MET A 277 -4.90 -8.31 1.64
C MET A 277 -4.71 -7.25 2.71
N MET A 278 -3.81 -6.31 2.47
CA MET A 278 -3.60 -5.15 3.32
C MET A 278 -4.50 -4.01 2.87
N TYR A 279 -5.12 -3.32 3.83
CA TYR A 279 -5.94 -2.15 3.60
C TYR A 279 -5.52 -1.00 4.52
N ARG A 280 -5.30 0.17 3.91
CA ARG A 280 -5.15 1.44 4.61
C ARG A 280 -6.23 2.40 4.17
N PRO A 281 -7.16 2.76 5.05
CA PRO A 281 -8.16 3.77 4.73
C PRO A 281 -7.53 5.18 4.65
N LEU A 282 -8.10 6.07 3.83
CA LEU A 282 -7.60 7.44 3.62
C LEU A 282 -7.87 8.39 4.78
N GLN A 283 -9.06 8.27 5.38
CA GLN A 283 -9.49 9.03 6.55
C GLN A 283 -10.07 8.04 7.54
N TYR A 284 -9.86 8.26 8.84
CA TYR A 284 -10.65 7.60 9.89
C TYR A 284 -12.07 8.15 9.92
N GLU A 285 -12.97 7.49 9.17
CA GLU A 285 -14.42 7.74 9.24
C GLU A 285 -14.92 7.52 10.68
N GLU A 286 -15.83 8.39 11.10
CA GLU A 286 -16.52 8.26 12.39
C GLU A 286 -17.61 7.19 12.27
N GLY A 287 -17.57 6.15 13.13
CA GLY A 287 -18.57 5.08 13.17
C GLY A 287 -18.19 3.92 14.10
N GLU A 288 -19.19 3.15 14.56
CA GLU A 288 -18.98 2.01 15.48
C GLU A 288 -18.13 0.89 14.87
N GLU A 289 -18.40 0.52 13.62
CA GLU A 289 -17.68 -0.52 12.88
C GLU A 289 -16.18 -0.25 12.91
N ARG A 290 -15.79 1.01 12.74
CA ARG A 290 -14.39 1.40 12.68
C ARG A 290 -13.70 1.47 14.04
N GLN A 291 -14.43 1.82 15.11
CA GLN A 291 -13.93 1.67 16.48
C GLN A 291 -13.67 0.19 16.83
N ARG A 292 -14.42 -0.72 16.21
CA ARG A 292 -14.23 -2.18 16.32
C ARG A 292 -13.16 -2.73 15.37
N GLY A 293 -12.66 -1.92 14.43
CA GLY A 293 -11.76 -2.39 13.38
C GLY A 293 -12.45 -3.30 12.37
N GLU A 294 -13.67 -2.95 11.95
CA GLU A 294 -14.48 -3.70 10.98
C GLU A 294 -14.62 -2.92 9.66
N MET A 295 -14.88 -3.66 8.57
CA MET A 295 -15.25 -3.13 7.26
C MET A 295 -16.60 -3.71 6.85
N LYS A 296 -17.45 -2.94 6.18
CA LYS A 296 -18.71 -3.48 5.66
C LYS A 296 -18.40 -4.61 4.68
N LYS A 297 -19.08 -5.74 4.87
CA LYS A 297 -18.85 -6.94 4.07
C LYS A 297 -19.00 -6.67 2.57
N ALA A 298 -20.06 -5.95 2.17
CA ALA A 298 -20.30 -5.59 0.76
C ALA A 298 -19.17 -4.73 0.16
N ASP A 299 -18.59 -3.81 0.93
CA ASP A 299 -17.47 -2.96 0.47
C ASP A 299 -16.21 -3.81 0.25
N ALA A 300 -15.92 -4.73 1.18
CA ALA A 300 -14.81 -5.66 1.07
C ALA A 300 -14.99 -6.62 -0.13
N GLU A 301 -16.18 -7.20 -0.30
CA GLU A 301 -16.52 -8.05 -1.45
C GLU A 301 -16.30 -7.30 -2.77
N SER A 302 -16.85 -6.10 -2.88
CA SER A 302 -16.73 -5.26 -4.08
C SER A 302 -15.28 -4.92 -4.39
N MET A 303 -14.47 -4.60 -3.37
CA MET A 303 -13.05 -4.32 -3.54
C MET A 303 -12.24 -5.54 -3.96
N MET A 304 -12.48 -6.70 -3.35
CA MET A 304 -11.77 -7.95 -3.67
C MET A 304 -12.06 -8.41 -5.10
N LEU A 305 -13.32 -8.33 -5.54
CA LEU A 305 -13.69 -8.69 -6.91
C LEU A 305 -13.12 -7.69 -7.94
N ALA A 306 -13.12 -6.40 -7.61
CA ALA A 306 -12.48 -5.38 -8.45
C ALA A 306 -10.95 -5.56 -8.54
N TRP A 307 -10.30 -5.97 -7.45
CA TRP A 307 -8.88 -6.32 -7.45
C TRP A 307 -8.58 -7.54 -8.34
N LEU A 308 -9.39 -8.60 -8.28
CA LEU A 308 -9.27 -9.73 -9.23
C LEU A 308 -9.49 -9.30 -10.68
N ASN A 309 -10.45 -8.41 -10.92
CA ASN A 309 -10.67 -7.87 -12.26
C ASN A 309 -9.48 -7.06 -12.78
N ASN A 310 -8.67 -6.45 -11.91
CA ASN A 310 -7.43 -5.79 -12.32
C ASN A 310 -6.45 -6.79 -12.98
N PHE A 311 -6.34 -8.03 -12.50
CA PHE A 311 -5.54 -9.07 -13.18
C PHE A 311 -6.06 -9.41 -14.57
N ARG A 312 -7.39 -9.45 -14.73
CA ARG A 312 -8.02 -9.66 -16.04
C ARG A 312 -7.65 -8.53 -17.02
N VAL A 313 -7.66 -7.28 -16.55
CA VAL A 313 -7.22 -6.11 -17.33
C VAL A 313 -5.72 -6.18 -17.64
N GLU A 314 -4.90 -6.72 -16.73
CA GLU A 314 -3.47 -6.93 -16.94
C GLU A 314 -3.14 -8.09 -17.89
N GLY A 315 -4.15 -8.85 -18.35
CA GLY A 315 -3.98 -9.90 -19.35
C GLY A 315 -3.70 -11.29 -18.76
N PHE A 316 -3.97 -11.50 -17.47
CA PHE A 316 -3.91 -12.83 -16.87
C PHE A 316 -4.92 -13.78 -17.54
N ALA A 317 -4.59 -15.07 -17.54
CA ALA A 317 -5.45 -16.06 -18.18
C ALA A 317 -6.80 -16.16 -17.46
N GLU A 318 -7.89 -16.04 -18.22
CA GLU A 318 -9.26 -15.99 -17.69
C GLU A 318 -9.61 -17.19 -16.80
N LYS A 319 -9.10 -18.38 -17.12
CA LYS A 319 -9.33 -19.59 -16.30
C LYS A 319 -8.75 -19.44 -14.89
N ASP A 320 -7.58 -18.82 -14.77
CA ASP A 320 -6.83 -18.71 -13.51
C ASP A 320 -7.41 -17.58 -12.65
N VAL A 321 -7.84 -16.49 -13.30
CA VAL A 321 -8.62 -15.42 -12.64
C VAL A 321 -9.95 -15.96 -12.11
N LYS A 322 -10.69 -16.76 -12.90
CA LYS A 322 -11.96 -17.36 -12.46
C LYS A 322 -11.81 -18.37 -11.32
N GLU A 323 -10.73 -19.15 -11.33
CA GLU A 323 -10.43 -20.07 -10.23
C GLU A 323 -10.21 -19.29 -8.93
N ALA A 324 -9.38 -18.24 -8.97
CA ALA A 324 -9.15 -17.37 -7.83
C ALA A 324 -10.44 -16.65 -7.39
N GLU A 325 -11.25 -16.16 -8.32
CA GLU A 325 -12.53 -15.52 -8.06
C GLU A 325 -13.51 -16.44 -7.34
N GLY A 326 -13.64 -17.69 -7.79
CA GLY A 326 -14.51 -18.68 -7.15
C GLY A 326 -14.09 -18.98 -5.71
N GLU A 327 -12.80 -19.09 -5.45
CA GLU A 327 -12.27 -19.34 -4.10
C GLU A 327 -12.44 -18.13 -3.18
N VAL A 328 -12.15 -16.91 -3.67
CA VAL A 328 -12.39 -15.67 -2.92
C VAL A 328 -13.88 -15.52 -2.58
N GLN A 329 -14.78 -15.79 -3.52
CA GLN A 329 -16.22 -15.78 -3.29
C GLN A 329 -16.65 -16.84 -2.25
N ALA A 330 -16.09 -18.06 -2.31
CA ALA A 330 -16.37 -19.11 -1.34
C ALA A 330 -15.92 -18.71 0.08
N ARG A 331 -14.75 -18.08 0.20
CA ARG A 331 -14.24 -17.51 1.47
C ARG A 331 -15.16 -16.43 2.00
N LEU A 332 -15.56 -15.47 1.16
CA LEU A 332 -16.47 -14.37 1.53
C LEU A 332 -17.85 -14.91 1.96
N ALA A 333 -18.37 -15.94 1.30
CA ALA A 333 -19.63 -16.57 1.66
C ALA A 333 -19.63 -17.19 3.07
N ARG A 334 -18.48 -17.69 3.54
CA ARG A 334 -18.29 -18.24 4.91
C ARG A 334 -18.25 -17.15 6.00
N CYS A 335 -18.02 -15.89 5.64
CA CYS A 335 -17.80 -14.81 6.59
C CYS A 335 -19.13 -14.23 7.10
N GLU A 336 -19.28 -14.08 8.42
CA GLU A 336 -20.33 -13.25 9.02
C GLU A 336 -20.00 -11.75 8.90
N LYS A 337 -18.73 -11.39 9.09
CA LYS A 337 -18.23 -10.02 9.02
C LYS A 337 -16.79 -9.96 8.56
N ILE A 338 -16.35 -8.75 8.20
CA ILE A 338 -14.97 -8.46 7.81
C ILE A 338 -14.31 -7.58 8.87
N VAL A 339 -13.12 -7.98 9.30
CA VAL A 339 -12.29 -7.27 10.29
C VAL A 339 -10.98 -6.80 9.66
N LEU A 340 -10.45 -5.72 10.19
CA LEU A 340 -9.20 -5.07 9.81
C LEU A 340 -8.25 -5.18 11.00
N LEU A 341 -7.41 -6.20 10.98
CA LEU A 341 -6.54 -6.54 12.10
C LEU A 341 -5.15 -5.91 11.94
N PRO A 342 -4.55 -5.37 13.02
CA PRO A 342 -3.12 -5.07 13.01
C PRO A 342 -2.32 -6.37 12.94
N ALA A 343 -1.08 -6.27 12.46
CA ALA A 343 -0.20 -7.42 12.20
C ALA A 343 -0.01 -8.37 13.41
N ASP A 344 0.05 -7.81 14.62
CA ASP A 344 0.25 -8.55 15.87
C ASP A 344 -0.99 -9.34 16.32
N GLN A 345 -2.16 -9.08 15.74
CA GLN A 345 -3.41 -9.76 16.05
C GLN A 345 -3.78 -10.86 15.05
N VAL A 346 -3.04 -10.99 13.95
CA VAL A 346 -3.28 -12.05 12.97
C VAL A 346 -2.53 -13.33 13.39
N PRO A 347 -3.15 -14.52 13.27
CA PRO A 347 -2.47 -15.78 13.51
C PRO A 347 -1.28 -15.98 12.56
N ASP A 348 -0.37 -16.87 12.94
CA ASP A 348 0.70 -17.27 12.03
C ASP A 348 0.16 -18.14 10.88
N VAL A 349 0.96 -18.28 9.83
CA VAL A 349 0.59 -18.98 8.60
C VAL A 349 0.21 -20.44 8.85
N VAL A 350 0.88 -21.14 9.78
CA VAL A 350 0.58 -22.55 10.09
C VAL A 350 -0.77 -22.67 10.81
N THR A 351 -1.16 -21.66 11.59
CA THR A 351 -2.48 -21.60 12.24
C THR A 351 -3.58 -21.35 11.21
N LEU A 352 -3.37 -20.43 10.27
CA LEU A 352 -4.32 -20.16 9.19
C LEU A 352 -4.46 -21.35 8.23
N ALA A 353 -3.37 -22.04 7.94
CA ALA A 353 -3.33 -23.23 7.08
C ALA A 353 -4.19 -24.40 7.60
N ALA A 354 -4.50 -24.45 8.91
CA ALA A 354 -5.33 -25.52 9.47
C ALA A 354 -6.75 -25.57 8.86
N THR A 355 -7.24 -24.45 8.31
CA THR A 355 -8.59 -24.32 7.76
C THR A 355 -8.63 -23.81 6.31
N ASP A 356 -7.46 -23.58 5.70
CA ASP A 356 -7.29 -23.16 4.31
C ASP A 356 -6.38 -24.16 3.58
N LYS A 357 -6.95 -24.96 2.68
CA LYS A 357 -6.24 -26.01 1.95
C LYS A 357 -5.18 -25.50 0.99
N ILE A 358 -5.38 -24.31 0.43
CA ILE A 358 -4.40 -23.70 -0.47
C ILE A 358 -3.21 -23.23 0.35
N LEU A 359 -3.48 -22.57 1.48
CA LEU A 359 -2.42 -22.12 2.37
C LEU A 359 -1.69 -23.30 3.04
N GLU A 360 -2.39 -24.39 3.37
CA GLU A 360 -1.79 -25.65 3.81
C GLU A 360 -0.77 -26.16 2.80
N GLN A 361 -1.18 -26.35 1.54
CA GLN A 361 -0.28 -26.84 0.51
C GLN A 361 0.94 -25.91 0.34
N GLN A 362 0.71 -24.60 0.28
CA GLN A 362 1.77 -23.61 0.15
C GLN A 362 2.77 -23.66 1.32
N VAL A 363 2.31 -23.82 2.56
CA VAL A 363 3.17 -23.95 3.74
C VAL A 363 3.98 -25.24 3.69
N LEU A 364 3.35 -26.37 3.35
CA LEU A 364 4.03 -27.67 3.28
C LEU A 364 5.14 -27.67 2.22
N ASP A 365 4.86 -27.09 1.06
CA ASP A 365 5.83 -26.99 -0.04
C ASP A 365 6.99 -26.05 0.31
N MET A 366 6.71 -24.86 0.84
CA MET A 366 7.75 -23.90 1.21
C MET A 366 8.65 -24.40 2.33
N TYR A 367 8.10 -25.09 3.34
CA TYR A 367 8.88 -25.61 4.46
C TYR A 367 9.54 -26.97 4.12
N GLY A 368 9.16 -27.61 3.01
CA GLY A 368 9.67 -28.92 2.63
C GLY A 368 9.26 -30.04 3.62
N VAL A 369 8.04 -29.99 4.15
CA VAL A 369 7.52 -30.96 5.13
C VAL A 369 6.23 -31.66 4.65
N GLY A 370 5.89 -32.80 5.26
CA GLY A 370 4.73 -33.60 4.83
C GLY A 370 3.45 -33.37 5.64
N SER A 371 3.49 -32.55 6.70
CA SER A 371 2.33 -32.32 7.58
C SER A 371 2.38 -30.99 8.32
N LEU A 372 1.21 -30.47 8.73
CA LEU A 372 1.12 -29.25 9.55
C LEU A 372 1.78 -29.38 10.93
N ALA A 373 1.89 -30.60 11.47
CA ALA A 373 2.61 -30.85 12.72
C ALA A 373 4.12 -30.62 12.55
N GLU A 374 4.70 -31.12 11.46
CA GLU A 374 6.09 -30.84 11.09
C GLU A 374 6.29 -29.36 10.76
N ALA A 375 5.34 -28.75 10.04
CA ALA A 375 5.41 -27.32 9.72
C ALA A 375 5.40 -26.44 10.97
N ARG A 376 4.60 -26.80 11.98
CA ARG A 376 4.59 -26.13 13.28
C ARG A 376 5.94 -26.20 13.98
N ALA A 377 6.58 -27.38 13.98
CA ALA A 377 7.88 -27.57 14.59
C ALA A 377 8.96 -26.74 13.87
N PHE A 378 8.95 -26.75 12.52
CA PHE A 378 9.84 -25.94 11.69
C PHE A 378 9.69 -24.45 11.98
N TYR A 379 8.45 -23.93 11.98
CA TYR A 379 8.14 -22.54 12.30
C TYR A 379 8.64 -22.14 13.70
N GLN A 380 8.38 -22.97 14.72
CA GLN A 380 8.83 -22.69 16.09
C GLN A 380 10.36 -22.64 16.21
N GLN A 381 11.07 -23.53 15.51
CA GLN A 381 12.52 -23.51 15.45
C GLN A 381 13.04 -22.26 14.74
N ALA A 382 12.44 -21.89 13.60
CA ALA A 382 12.80 -20.70 12.85
C ALA A 382 12.64 -19.41 13.66
N MET A 383 11.60 -19.33 14.50
CA MET A 383 11.35 -18.14 15.34
C MET A 383 12.22 -18.07 16.62
N GLN A 384 13.01 -19.10 16.94
CA GLN A 384 13.91 -19.13 18.10
C GLN A 384 15.34 -18.68 17.81
N GLY A 385 15.76 -18.74 16.54
CA GLY A 385 17.08 -18.28 16.08
C GLY A 385 17.16 -16.78 15.98
#